data_AF-A0A8J3SS30-F1
#
_entry.id   AF-A0A8J3SS30-F1
#
_cell.length_a   1.000
_cell.length_b   1.000
_cell.length_c   1.000
_cell.angle_alpha   90.00
_cell.angle_beta   90.00
_cell.angle_gamma   90.00
#
_symmetry.space_group_name_H-M   'P 1'
#
loop_
_entity.id
_entity.type
_entity.pdbx_description
1 polymer ?
#
loop_
_entity_poly.entity_id
_entity_poly.type
_entity_poly.pdbx_seq_one_letter_code
_entity_poly.pdbx_strand_id
1 'polypeptide(L)'
;MKSPGAPAHRREIERAFWREIAKGLLAEEAAAAVGASQAVGGRWFRHGGGMPPMDLAALSGRYLCFQEREEIAIWKAQDVGVREIARRLGRPPSTISRELRRNAATRGGRLDYRASVAQWKADLVAQRPKAAKLTTNDRLRHYVQERLSGQIHGPDGTVLGPEAGPWKGRNKPHRGDRRWVSAWSPEQIANRLKADFPDDASMRISHEAIYQALYVESRGALKRELVACLRTGRALRAPRARSKRKAWAHVTPEVMISERPAEVDDRAVPGHWEGDLVIGLERSAIGTLVERTTRFTMLVHLPRQEGYGIIPRTKNGPPLAGYGAETMKTALAATIGALPEHLRRSLTWGRGKELSAHAQFTIETGVPVFFADPHSPWQRATNENTNGLLRQYFPKGTDLSRWSADDIAAVAAALNARPRKSLGWRTPAEAFNDHLDSLLSSSVATTP
;
A
#
# COMPACT_ATOMS: atom_id res chain seq x y z
N MET A 1 -22.74 -11.11 35.22
CA MET A 1 -21.43 -10.96 34.57
C MET A 1 -20.56 -12.18 34.92
N LYS A 2 -20.04 -12.93 33.93
CA LYS A 2 -19.12 -14.07 34.16
C LYS A 2 -17.77 -13.53 34.66
N SER A 3 -17.10 -14.28 35.54
CA SER A 3 -15.77 -13.93 36.08
C SER A 3 -14.74 -13.82 34.95
N PRO A 4 -13.81 -12.85 34.96
CA PRO A 4 -12.90 -12.60 33.84
C PRO A 4 -11.77 -13.65 33.68
N GLY A 5 -11.74 -14.73 34.46
CA GLY A 5 -10.59 -15.62 34.50
C GLY A 5 -9.36 -14.91 35.07
N ALA A 6 -8.16 -15.35 34.70
CA ALA A 6 -6.91 -14.68 35.09
C ALA A 6 -6.91 -13.21 34.59
N PRO A 7 -6.41 -12.23 35.36
CA PRO A 7 -6.39 -10.85 34.94
C PRO A 7 -5.60 -10.70 33.63
N ALA A 8 -6.22 -10.13 32.60
CA ALA A 8 -5.50 -9.69 31.42
C ALA A 8 -4.43 -8.66 31.82
N HIS A 9 -3.32 -8.61 31.08
CA HIS A 9 -2.31 -7.59 31.28
C HIS A 9 -2.92 -6.18 31.23
N ARG A 10 -2.40 -5.28 32.06
CA ARG A 10 -2.90 -3.90 32.19
C ARG A 10 -2.90 -3.20 30.83
N ARG A 11 -4.02 -2.57 30.46
CA ARG A 11 -4.19 -1.84 29.20
C ARG A 11 -3.16 -0.73 29.02
N GLU A 12 -2.67 -0.17 30.12
CA GLU A 12 -1.58 0.82 30.14
C GLU A 12 -0.25 0.23 29.65
N ILE A 13 0.07 -1.01 30.03
CA ILE A 13 1.27 -1.73 29.58
C ILE A 13 1.16 -2.04 28.09
N GLU A 14 0.00 -2.53 27.64
CA GLU A 14 -0.21 -2.78 26.21
C GLU A 14 -0.16 -1.48 25.39
N ARG A 15 -0.68 -0.36 25.92
CA ARG A 15 -0.56 0.95 25.28
C ARG A 15 0.90 1.41 25.19
N ALA A 16 1.68 1.26 26.26
CA ALA A 16 3.11 1.56 26.25
C ALA A 16 3.86 0.69 25.23
N PHE A 17 3.53 -0.59 25.15
CA PHE A 17 4.08 -1.52 24.16
C PHE A 17 3.87 -0.99 22.74
N TRP A 18 2.65 -0.59 22.40
CA TRP A 18 2.34 -0.07 21.06
C TRP A 18 3.00 1.28 20.76
N ARG A 19 3.30 2.10 21.78
CA ARG A 19 4.13 3.32 21.60
C ARG A 19 5.57 2.97 21.26
N GLU A 20 6.16 1.97 21.91
CA GLU A 20 7.50 1.47 21.58
C GLU A 20 7.55 0.87 20.17
N ILE A 21 6.53 0.09 19.78
CA ILE A 21 6.37 -0.38 18.40
C ILE A 21 6.32 0.79 17.42
N ALA A 22 5.58 1.87 17.73
CA ALA A 22 5.49 3.04 16.87
C ALA A 22 6.85 3.75 16.67
N LYS A 23 7.74 3.71 17.67
CA LYS A 23 9.14 4.18 17.57
C LYS A 23 10.03 3.27 16.73
N GLY A 24 9.55 2.07 16.38
CA GLY A 24 10.19 1.15 15.43
C GLY A 24 10.78 -0.11 16.05
N LEU A 25 10.72 -0.27 17.38
CA LEU A 25 11.24 -1.44 18.10
C LEU A 25 10.56 -2.72 17.63
N LEU A 26 11.26 -3.85 17.71
CA LEU A 26 10.70 -5.19 17.50
C LEU A 26 9.70 -5.54 18.61
N ALA A 27 8.82 -6.51 18.36
CA ALA A 27 7.81 -6.92 19.35
C ALA A 27 8.44 -7.47 20.64
N GLU A 28 9.59 -8.13 20.53
CA GLU A 28 10.30 -8.69 21.68
C GLU A 28 10.98 -7.58 22.51
N GLU A 29 11.64 -6.64 21.83
CA GLU A 29 12.26 -5.46 22.45
C GLU A 29 11.21 -4.56 23.13
N ALA A 30 10.11 -4.29 22.44
CA ALA A 30 9.02 -3.48 22.97
C ALA A 30 8.34 -4.16 24.17
N ALA A 31 8.27 -5.49 24.21
CA ALA A 31 7.76 -6.22 25.37
C ALA A 31 8.69 -6.07 26.57
N ALA A 32 10.00 -6.27 26.36
CA ALA A 32 11.02 -6.11 27.39
C ALA A 32 11.00 -4.68 27.97
N ALA A 33 10.89 -3.66 27.10
CA ALA A 33 10.83 -2.25 27.51
C ALA A 33 9.65 -1.90 28.43
N VAL A 34 8.56 -2.67 28.39
CA VAL A 34 7.37 -2.43 29.24
C VAL A 34 7.20 -3.46 30.36
N GLY A 35 8.20 -4.31 30.58
CA GLY A 35 8.15 -5.36 31.60
C GLY A 35 7.17 -6.49 31.29
N ALA A 36 6.85 -6.71 30.00
CA ALA A 36 6.04 -7.84 29.54
C ALA A 36 6.94 -8.94 28.97
N SER A 37 6.51 -10.20 29.04
CA SER A 37 7.26 -11.30 28.41
C SER A 37 7.25 -11.16 26.88
N GLN A 38 8.35 -11.56 26.24
CA GLN A 38 8.49 -11.51 24.77
C GLN A 38 7.35 -12.27 24.06
N ALA A 39 6.93 -13.42 24.61
CA ALA A 39 5.81 -14.19 24.10
C ALA A 39 4.48 -13.40 24.11
N VAL A 40 4.24 -12.61 25.16
CA VAL A 40 3.07 -11.73 25.26
C VAL A 40 3.13 -10.63 24.21
N GLY A 41 4.27 -9.94 24.07
CA GLY A 41 4.44 -8.90 23.05
C GLY A 41 4.26 -9.43 21.63
N GLY A 42 4.80 -10.62 21.34
CA GLY A 42 4.59 -11.32 20.08
C GLY A 42 3.13 -11.69 19.81
N ARG A 43 2.34 -12.01 20.85
CA ARG A 43 0.89 -12.24 20.73
C ARG A 43 0.13 -10.93 20.48
N TRP A 44 0.40 -9.88 21.27
CA TRP A 44 -0.20 -8.56 21.05
C TRP A 44 0.02 -8.06 19.64
N PHE A 45 1.27 -8.11 19.16
CA PHE A 45 1.60 -7.66 17.81
C PHE A 45 0.85 -8.45 16.73
N ARG A 46 0.75 -9.77 16.86
CA ARG A 46 0.04 -10.63 15.88
C ARG A 46 -1.47 -10.45 15.92
N HIS A 47 -2.07 -10.38 17.10
CA HIS A 47 -3.52 -10.16 17.28
C HIS A 47 -3.95 -8.78 16.77
N GLY A 48 -3.13 -7.75 16.99
CA GLY A 48 -3.35 -6.42 16.41
C GLY A 48 -3.02 -6.30 14.93
N GLY A 49 -2.56 -7.37 14.26
CA GLY A 49 -2.15 -7.32 12.86
C GLY A 49 -0.94 -6.41 12.59
N GLY A 50 -0.12 -6.15 13.62
CA GLY A 50 0.94 -5.16 13.59
C GLY A 50 0.47 -3.71 13.76
N MET A 51 -0.78 -3.51 14.20
CA MET A 51 -1.39 -2.21 14.46
C MET A 51 -1.94 -2.10 15.88
N PRO A 52 -1.90 -0.91 16.49
CA PRO A 52 -2.53 -0.70 17.79
C PRO A 52 -4.05 -0.86 17.66
N PRO A 53 -4.67 -1.78 18.44
CA PRO A 53 -6.12 -1.94 18.43
C PRO A 53 -6.84 -0.84 19.25
N MET A 54 -6.07 0.05 19.88
CA MET A 54 -6.54 1.07 20.81
C MET A 54 -5.86 2.42 20.56
N ASP A 55 -6.44 3.47 21.11
CA ASP A 55 -5.81 4.80 21.12
C ASP A 55 -4.55 4.81 22.01
N LEU A 56 -3.48 5.39 21.47
CA LEU A 56 -2.18 5.53 22.11
C LEU A 56 -2.05 6.83 22.93
N ALA A 57 -3.02 7.74 22.83
CA ALA A 57 -3.09 8.91 23.68
C ALA A 57 -3.05 8.53 25.18
N ALA A 58 -2.41 9.38 25.99
CA ALA A 58 -2.43 9.21 27.43
C ALA A 58 -3.86 9.30 27.96
N LEU A 59 -4.17 8.54 29.02
CA LEU A 59 -5.43 8.73 29.72
C LEU A 59 -5.42 10.16 30.28
N SER A 60 -6.47 10.92 29.96
CA SER A 60 -6.67 12.23 30.58
C SER A 60 -6.67 12.07 32.10
N GLY A 61 -6.06 13.03 32.80
CA GLY A 61 -6.07 13.11 34.26
C GLY A 61 -7.48 13.13 34.85
N ARG A 62 -8.54 13.27 34.04
CA ARG A 62 -9.95 13.10 34.45
C ARG A 62 -10.27 11.71 35.02
N TYR A 63 -9.58 10.66 34.57
CA TYR A 63 -9.88 9.27 34.95
C TYR A 63 -8.93 8.79 36.04
N LEU A 64 -9.43 8.00 36.99
CA LEU A 64 -8.59 7.33 37.98
C LEU A 64 -7.69 6.31 37.27
N CYS A 65 -6.39 6.29 37.61
CA CYS A 65 -5.46 5.26 37.17
C CYS A 65 -5.56 4.01 38.07
N PHE A 66 -4.85 2.95 37.70
CA PHE A 66 -4.85 1.72 38.50
C PHE A 66 -4.26 1.94 39.90
N GLN A 67 -3.14 2.66 40.01
CA GLN A 67 -2.50 2.98 41.29
C GLN A 67 -3.45 3.74 42.22
N GLU A 68 -4.18 4.74 41.72
CA GLU A 68 -5.20 5.45 42.50
C GLU A 68 -6.31 4.49 42.96
N ARG A 69 -6.69 3.49 42.15
CA ARG A 69 -7.67 2.48 42.57
C ARG A 69 -7.12 1.54 43.64
N GLU A 70 -5.82 1.25 43.66
CA GLU A 70 -5.16 0.48 44.72
C GLU A 70 -5.18 1.26 46.04
N GLU A 71 -4.80 2.55 46.01
CA GLU A 71 -4.87 3.43 47.18
C GLU A 71 -6.30 3.55 47.73
N ILE A 72 -7.30 3.71 46.84
CA ILE A 72 -8.72 3.69 47.24
C ILE A 72 -9.08 2.37 47.93
N ALA A 73 -8.60 1.22 47.42
CA ALA A 73 -8.90 -0.08 48.02
C ALA A 73 -8.26 -0.24 49.41
N ILE A 74 -7.00 0.16 49.57
CA ILE A 74 -6.27 0.10 50.85
C ILE A 74 -6.95 0.99 51.89
N TRP A 75 -7.16 2.28 51.57
CA TRP A 75 -7.78 3.20 52.52
C TRP A 75 -9.24 2.90 52.79
N LYS A 76 -9.96 2.30 51.82
CA LYS A 76 -11.31 1.82 52.07
C LYS A 76 -11.34 0.63 53.04
N ALA A 77 -10.35 -0.25 52.99
CA ALA A 77 -10.19 -1.35 53.95
C ALA A 77 -9.75 -0.87 55.34
N GLN A 78 -9.14 0.31 55.43
CA GLN A 78 -8.81 1.01 56.69
C GLN A 78 -9.95 1.91 57.20
N ASP A 79 -11.16 1.79 56.63
CA ASP A 79 -12.33 2.61 56.97
C ASP A 79 -12.16 4.13 56.85
N VAL A 80 -11.21 4.58 56.02
CA VAL A 80 -11.03 6.01 55.72
C VAL A 80 -12.24 6.53 54.93
N GLY A 81 -12.78 7.68 55.36
CA GLY A 81 -13.93 8.31 54.73
C GLY A 81 -13.65 8.83 53.31
N VAL A 82 -14.69 8.86 52.46
CA VAL A 82 -14.59 9.27 51.03
C VAL A 82 -13.94 10.64 50.83
N ARG A 83 -14.26 11.63 51.68
CA ARG A 83 -13.70 12.99 51.58
C ARG A 83 -12.20 13.02 51.88
N GLU A 84 -11.76 12.19 52.82
CA GLU A 84 -10.35 12.09 53.21
C GLU A 84 -9.54 11.35 52.13
N ILE A 85 -10.06 10.25 51.59
CA ILE A 85 -9.47 9.57 50.42
C ILE A 85 -9.31 10.56 49.26
N ALA A 86 -10.34 11.35 48.99
CA ALA A 86 -10.34 12.34 47.92
C ALA A 86 -9.26 13.42 48.12
N ARG A 87 -9.11 13.93 49.35
CA ARG A 87 -8.07 14.89 49.72
C ARG A 87 -6.66 14.30 49.52
N ARG A 88 -6.43 13.05 49.97
CA ARG A 88 -5.14 12.37 49.82
C ARG A 88 -4.73 12.16 48.36
N LEU A 89 -5.69 11.88 47.48
CA LEU A 89 -5.45 11.72 46.03
C LEU A 89 -5.48 13.04 45.24
N GLY A 90 -5.82 14.16 45.86
CA GLY A 90 -6.07 15.42 45.14
C GLY A 90 -7.23 15.31 44.14
N ARG A 91 -8.27 14.53 44.46
CA ARG A 91 -9.44 14.29 43.59
C ARG A 91 -10.71 14.88 44.18
N PRO A 92 -11.73 15.21 43.36
CA PRO A 92 -13.05 15.56 43.87
C PRO A 92 -13.69 14.40 44.66
N PRO A 93 -14.32 14.63 45.82
CA PRO A 93 -15.02 13.59 46.59
C PRO A 93 -16.09 12.85 45.78
N SER A 94 -16.72 13.54 44.83
CA SER A 94 -17.70 12.95 43.92
C SER A 94 -17.10 11.90 42.98
N THR A 95 -15.81 11.98 42.65
CA THR A 95 -15.10 10.96 41.85
C THR A 95 -14.93 9.67 42.64
N ILE A 96 -14.43 9.77 43.87
CA ILE A 96 -14.23 8.61 44.76
C ILE A 96 -15.57 7.95 45.11
N SER A 97 -16.58 8.75 45.45
CA SER A 97 -17.93 8.25 45.73
C SER A 97 -18.52 7.47 44.54
N ARG A 98 -18.40 8.01 43.32
CA ARG A 98 -18.91 7.35 42.10
C ARG A 98 -18.13 6.08 41.75
N GLU A 99 -16.81 6.07 41.94
CA GLU A 99 -15.96 4.89 41.73
C GLU A 99 -16.40 3.75 42.66
N LEU A 100 -16.45 4.00 43.97
CA LEU A 100 -16.85 3.01 44.97
C LEU A 100 -18.28 2.48 44.70
N ARG A 101 -19.22 3.37 44.35
CA ARG A 101 -20.62 2.98 44.07
C ARG A 101 -20.77 2.14 42.80
N ARG A 102 -20.08 2.49 41.71
CA ARG A 102 -20.27 1.84 40.40
C ARG A 102 -19.44 0.57 40.25
N ASN A 103 -18.27 0.53 40.88
CA ASN A 103 -17.27 -0.49 40.59
C ASN A 103 -17.09 -1.55 41.70
N ALA A 104 -17.66 -1.37 42.90
CA ALA A 104 -17.70 -2.42 43.92
C ALA A 104 -18.30 -3.73 43.38
N ALA A 105 -17.73 -4.87 43.75
CA ALA A 105 -18.15 -6.18 43.28
C ALA A 105 -19.37 -6.67 44.08
N THR A 106 -20.35 -7.26 43.40
CA THR A 106 -21.67 -7.65 43.96
C THR A 106 -21.85 -9.16 44.11
N ARG A 107 -20.81 -9.97 43.90
CA ARG A 107 -20.97 -11.42 43.69
C ARG A 107 -21.21 -12.25 44.96
N GLY A 108 -21.33 -11.63 46.13
CA GLY A 108 -21.55 -12.31 47.42
C GLY A 108 -22.47 -11.57 48.40
N GLY A 109 -23.34 -10.68 47.92
CA GLY A 109 -24.24 -9.90 48.80
C GLY A 109 -23.55 -8.81 49.64
N ARG A 110 -22.22 -8.80 49.72
CA ARG A 110 -21.39 -7.74 50.31
C ARG A 110 -20.73 -6.88 49.22
N LEU A 111 -20.68 -5.56 49.47
CA LEU A 111 -20.08 -4.55 48.59
C LEU A 111 -18.57 -4.48 48.80
N ASP A 112 -17.83 -5.46 48.28
CA ASP A 112 -16.36 -5.47 48.38
C ASP A 112 -15.73 -4.73 47.20
N TYR A 113 -14.97 -3.67 47.50
CA TYR A 113 -14.22 -2.92 46.49
C TYR A 113 -12.85 -3.56 46.26
N ARG A 114 -12.60 -4.03 45.04
CA ARG A 114 -11.29 -4.55 44.60
C ARG A 114 -10.77 -3.73 43.42
N ALA A 115 -9.56 -3.19 43.55
CA ALA A 115 -8.94 -2.34 42.53
C ALA A 115 -8.88 -3.00 41.14
N SER A 116 -8.50 -4.29 41.08
CA SER A 116 -8.42 -5.06 39.83
C SER A 116 -9.77 -5.23 39.11
N VAL A 117 -10.85 -5.50 39.87
CA VAL A 117 -12.21 -5.62 39.31
C VAL A 117 -12.73 -4.26 38.86
N ALA A 118 -12.47 -3.21 39.65
CA ALA A 118 -12.86 -1.86 39.32
C ALA A 118 -12.17 -1.35 38.06
N GLN A 119 -10.87 -1.63 37.92
CA GLN A 119 -10.10 -1.34 36.71
C GLN A 119 -10.65 -2.10 35.50
N TRP A 120 -10.89 -3.40 35.62
CA TRP A 120 -11.45 -4.21 34.53
C TRP A 120 -12.82 -3.69 34.05
N LYS A 121 -13.73 -3.35 34.99
CA LYS A 121 -15.03 -2.73 34.66
C LYS A 121 -14.83 -1.40 33.94
N ALA A 122 -13.94 -0.54 34.44
CA ALA A 122 -13.64 0.74 33.82
C ALA A 122 -13.09 0.57 32.39
N ASP A 123 -12.17 -0.37 32.18
CA ASP A 123 -11.61 -0.68 30.87
C ASP A 123 -12.66 -1.21 29.90
N LEU A 124 -13.57 -2.08 30.35
CA LEU A 124 -14.67 -2.62 29.56
C LEU A 124 -15.64 -1.51 29.13
N VAL A 125 -16.06 -0.66 30.06
CA VAL A 125 -16.95 0.48 29.77
C VAL A 125 -16.27 1.52 28.86
N ALA A 126 -14.95 1.69 28.99
CA ALA A 126 -14.18 2.61 28.15
C ALA A 126 -14.04 2.14 26.70
N GLN A 127 -14.27 0.85 26.37
CA GLN A 127 -14.15 0.35 25.00
C GLN A 127 -15.13 1.01 24.04
N ARG A 128 -16.34 1.39 24.51
CA ARG A 128 -17.41 2.04 23.72
C ARG A 128 -17.39 1.63 22.23
N PRO A 129 -17.55 0.33 21.92
CA PRO A 129 -17.36 -0.17 20.57
C PRO A 129 -18.38 0.50 19.64
N LYS A 130 -17.88 1.19 18.61
CA LYS A 130 -18.70 1.67 17.50
C LYS A 130 -18.56 0.67 16.35
N ALA A 131 -19.68 0.35 15.71
CA ALA A 131 -19.63 -0.45 14.49
C ALA A 131 -18.71 0.23 13.46
N ALA A 132 -17.82 -0.54 12.84
CA ALA A 132 -16.92 0.01 11.84
C ALA A 132 -17.72 0.42 10.60
N LYS A 133 -17.31 1.51 9.94
CA LYS A 133 -18.06 2.07 8.80
C LYS A 133 -18.22 1.08 7.65
N LEU A 134 -17.21 0.23 7.41
CA LEU A 134 -17.26 -0.82 6.39
C LEU A 134 -18.20 -1.98 6.77
N THR A 135 -18.53 -2.16 8.05
CA THR A 135 -19.51 -3.15 8.49
C THR A 135 -20.93 -2.66 8.24
N THR A 136 -21.19 -1.36 8.40
CA THR A 136 -22.54 -0.78 8.31
C THR A 136 -22.87 -0.19 6.94
N ASN A 137 -21.88 0.09 6.09
CA ASN A 137 -22.08 0.62 4.75
C ASN A 137 -21.58 -0.39 3.70
N ASP A 138 -22.53 -1.14 3.14
CA ASP A 138 -22.28 -2.21 2.17
C ASP A 138 -21.76 -1.67 0.83
N ARG A 139 -22.27 -0.53 0.37
CA ARG A 139 -21.82 0.12 -0.87
C ARG A 139 -20.35 0.53 -0.77
N LEU A 140 -19.96 1.16 0.34
CA LEU A 140 -18.58 1.53 0.61
C LEU A 140 -17.68 0.30 0.74
N ARG A 141 -18.15 -0.75 1.44
CA ARG A 141 -17.41 -2.01 1.56
C ARG A 141 -17.18 -2.65 0.19
N HIS A 142 -18.22 -2.72 -0.65
CA HIS A 142 -18.11 -3.25 -2.00
C HIS A 142 -17.09 -2.48 -2.83
N TYR A 143 -17.19 -1.14 -2.86
CA TYR A 143 -16.23 -0.29 -3.58
C TYR A 143 -14.78 -0.51 -3.09
N VAL A 144 -14.57 -0.56 -1.78
CA VAL A 144 -13.22 -0.82 -1.21
C VAL A 144 -12.71 -2.20 -1.64
N GLN A 145 -13.53 -3.24 -1.59
CA GLN A 145 -13.14 -4.59 -2.01
C GLN A 145 -12.84 -4.65 -3.51
N GLU A 146 -13.70 -4.06 -4.34
CA GLU A 146 -13.53 -4.04 -5.80
C GLU A 146 -12.21 -3.33 -6.18
N ARG A 147 -11.91 -2.17 -5.60
CA ARG A 147 -10.65 -1.45 -5.89
C ARG A 147 -9.41 -2.18 -5.35
N LEU A 148 -9.52 -2.94 -4.26
CA LEU A 148 -8.42 -3.75 -3.73
C LEU A 148 -8.19 -5.01 -4.58
N SER A 149 -9.24 -5.79 -4.84
CA SER A 149 -9.15 -7.17 -5.32
C SER A 149 -9.99 -7.48 -6.55
N GLY A 150 -10.56 -6.47 -7.21
CA GLY A 150 -11.31 -6.65 -8.46
C GLY A 150 -10.45 -7.36 -9.49
N GLN A 151 -11.02 -8.39 -10.11
CA GLN A 151 -10.34 -9.23 -11.09
C GLN A 151 -10.00 -8.42 -12.34
N ILE A 152 -8.92 -8.81 -13.01
CA ILE A 152 -8.60 -8.30 -14.34
C ILE A 152 -9.26 -9.24 -15.34
N HIS A 153 -9.93 -8.66 -16.32
CA HIS A 153 -10.64 -9.40 -17.36
C HIS A 153 -9.99 -9.15 -18.72
N GLY A 154 -10.03 -10.16 -19.59
CA GLY A 154 -9.67 -10.03 -20.98
C GLY A 154 -10.80 -9.40 -21.81
N PRO A 155 -10.54 -9.15 -23.11
CA PRO A 155 -11.54 -8.60 -24.02
C PRO A 155 -12.81 -9.45 -24.13
N ASP A 156 -12.67 -10.77 -23.94
CA ASP A 156 -13.75 -11.77 -23.96
C ASP A 156 -14.45 -11.94 -22.59
N GLY A 157 -14.06 -11.17 -21.58
CA GLY A 157 -14.60 -11.23 -20.22
C GLY A 157 -13.97 -12.32 -19.33
N THR A 158 -13.05 -13.14 -19.86
CA THR A 158 -12.36 -14.16 -19.06
C THR A 158 -11.49 -13.54 -17.97
N VAL A 159 -11.39 -14.18 -16.81
CA VAL A 159 -10.52 -13.71 -15.72
C VAL A 159 -9.08 -14.03 -16.07
N LEU A 160 -8.23 -13.01 -16.09
CA LEU A 160 -6.82 -13.14 -16.45
C LEU A 160 -5.90 -13.25 -15.23
N GLY A 161 -4.69 -13.75 -15.50
CA GLY A 161 -3.60 -13.87 -14.54
C GLY A 161 -3.55 -15.23 -13.83
N PRO A 162 -2.49 -15.47 -13.06
CA PRO A 162 -2.28 -16.77 -12.44
C PRO A 162 -3.23 -16.98 -11.26
N GLU A 163 -3.67 -18.22 -11.08
CA GLU A 163 -4.39 -18.62 -9.87
C GLU A 163 -3.46 -18.53 -8.66
N ALA A 164 -3.89 -17.80 -7.63
CA ALA A 164 -3.19 -17.78 -6.37
C ALA A 164 -3.83 -18.79 -5.41
N GLY A 165 -3.02 -19.68 -4.85
CA GLY A 165 -3.45 -20.55 -3.77
C GLY A 165 -3.94 -19.78 -2.53
N PRO A 166 -4.61 -20.45 -1.59
CA PRO A 166 -5.22 -19.81 -0.43
C PRO A 166 -4.17 -19.09 0.42
N TRP A 167 -4.56 -17.95 1.02
CA TRP A 167 -3.66 -17.17 1.85
C TRP A 167 -3.31 -17.91 3.15
N LYS A 168 -2.05 -18.32 3.30
CA LYS A 168 -1.55 -19.11 4.44
C LYS A 168 -1.14 -18.27 5.66
N GLY A 169 -1.64 -17.04 5.80
CA GLY A 169 -1.26 -16.14 6.90
C GLY A 169 0.15 -15.54 6.81
N ARG A 170 0.86 -15.74 5.68
CA ARG A 170 2.23 -15.27 5.45
C ARG A 170 2.26 -14.11 4.45
N ASN A 171 3.41 -13.43 4.36
CA ASN A 171 3.63 -12.42 3.34
C ASN A 171 3.45 -13.02 1.94
N LYS A 172 3.02 -12.19 0.97
CA LYS A 172 2.93 -12.61 -0.42
C LYS A 172 4.30 -13.11 -0.94
N PRO A 173 4.33 -14.09 -1.87
CA PRO A 173 5.57 -14.64 -2.38
C PRO A 173 6.42 -13.55 -3.05
N HIS A 174 7.70 -13.47 -2.69
CA HIS A 174 8.61 -12.51 -3.29
C HIS A 174 8.98 -12.92 -4.74
N ARG A 175 9.17 -14.23 -4.95
CA ARG A 175 9.52 -14.83 -6.25
C ARG A 175 8.56 -15.96 -6.64
N GLY A 176 7.34 -15.59 -6.96
CA GLY A 176 6.32 -16.56 -7.38
C GLY A 176 5.04 -15.82 -7.78
N ASP A 177 4.19 -16.52 -8.52
CA ASP A 177 2.96 -15.98 -9.08
C ASP A 177 2.04 -15.35 -8.03
N ARG A 178 1.30 -14.34 -8.48
CA ARG A 178 0.36 -13.58 -7.66
C ARG A 178 -0.88 -13.27 -8.49
N ARG A 179 -2.04 -13.36 -7.86
CA ARG A 179 -3.32 -13.01 -8.49
C ARG A 179 -3.27 -11.60 -9.06
N TRP A 180 -3.70 -11.48 -10.31
CA TRP A 180 -3.88 -10.19 -10.94
C TRP A 180 -5.18 -9.55 -10.47
N VAL A 181 -5.05 -8.35 -9.92
CA VAL A 181 -6.16 -7.59 -9.34
C VAL A 181 -5.95 -6.10 -9.56
N SER A 182 -7.03 -5.32 -9.39
CA SER A 182 -7.00 -3.86 -9.40
C SER A 182 -5.89 -3.28 -8.49
N ALA A 183 -5.70 -3.83 -7.29
CA ALA A 183 -4.60 -3.52 -6.37
C ALA A 183 -4.39 -2.01 -6.11
N TRP A 184 -5.48 -1.28 -5.93
CA TRP A 184 -5.41 0.09 -5.43
C TRP A 184 -4.96 0.09 -3.97
N SER A 185 -4.15 1.07 -3.57
CA SER A 185 -3.78 1.25 -2.18
C SER A 185 -4.95 1.83 -1.38
N PRO A 186 -5.02 1.59 -0.06
CA PRO A 186 -5.99 2.26 0.80
C PRO A 186 -5.98 3.80 0.68
N GLU A 187 -4.82 4.41 0.45
CA GLU A 187 -4.71 5.86 0.24
C GLU A 187 -5.32 6.29 -1.11
N GLN A 188 -5.09 5.52 -2.17
CA GLN A 188 -5.70 5.73 -3.48
C GLN A 188 -7.22 5.66 -3.39
N ILE A 189 -7.75 4.62 -2.73
CA ILE A 189 -9.20 4.42 -2.54
C ILE A 189 -9.82 5.57 -1.75
N ALA A 190 -9.25 5.91 -0.59
CA ALA A 190 -9.78 6.95 0.30
C ALA A 190 -9.88 8.32 -0.37
N ASN A 191 -8.89 8.68 -1.19
CA ASN A 191 -8.90 9.96 -1.90
C ASN A 191 -9.78 9.91 -3.14
N ARG A 192 -9.82 8.78 -3.86
CA ARG A 192 -10.64 8.66 -5.06
C ARG A 192 -12.14 8.68 -4.77
N LEU A 193 -12.57 8.13 -3.64
CA LEU A 193 -13.96 8.18 -3.18
C LEU A 193 -14.56 9.60 -3.16
N LYS A 194 -13.74 10.63 -2.97
CA LYS A 194 -14.21 12.03 -2.99
C LYS A 194 -14.56 12.50 -4.40
N ALA A 195 -13.83 12.04 -5.40
CA ALA A 195 -14.06 12.37 -6.80
C ALA A 195 -15.21 11.53 -7.39
N ASP A 196 -15.26 10.24 -7.07
CA ASP A 196 -16.30 9.34 -7.60
C ASP A 196 -17.68 9.60 -6.96
N PHE A 197 -17.70 10.13 -5.73
CA PHE A 197 -18.93 10.40 -4.98
C PHE A 197 -18.87 11.78 -4.31
N PRO A 198 -18.86 12.89 -5.07
CA PRO A 198 -18.65 14.24 -4.52
C PRO A 198 -19.70 14.62 -3.47
N ASP A 199 -20.96 14.24 -3.69
CA ASP A 199 -22.10 14.65 -2.86
C ASP A 199 -22.48 13.63 -1.77
N ASP A 200 -21.85 12.44 -1.75
CA ASP A 200 -22.16 11.37 -0.80
C ASP A 200 -21.11 11.30 0.33
N ALA A 201 -21.39 11.97 1.45
CA ALA A 201 -20.55 11.92 2.65
C ALA A 201 -20.48 10.51 3.28
N SER A 202 -21.45 9.64 3.03
CA SER A 202 -21.43 8.25 3.50
C SER A 202 -20.30 7.46 2.85
N MET A 203 -19.83 7.87 1.66
CA MET A 203 -18.72 7.25 0.94
C MET A 203 -17.33 7.72 1.40
N ARG A 204 -17.22 8.52 2.48
CA ARG A 204 -15.93 8.98 3.02
C ARG A 204 -15.33 7.99 4.01
N ILE A 205 -14.08 7.59 3.82
CA ILE A 205 -13.34 6.78 4.80
C ILE A 205 -11.86 7.16 4.79
N SER A 206 -11.20 7.11 5.95
CA SER A 206 -9.76 7.30 5.99
C SER A 206 -9.03 6.03 5.52
N HIS A 207 -7.89 6.20 4.86
CA HIS A 207 -7.06 5.06 4.46
C HIS A 207 -6.58 4.24 5.66
N GLU A 208 -6.43 4.87 6.83
CA GLU A 208 -6.09 4.19 8.08
C GLU A 208 -7.23 3.29 8.57
N ALA A 209 -8.49 3.69 8.40
CA ALA A 209 -9.63 2.82 8.73
C ALA A 209 -9.71 1.60 7.79
N ILE A 210 -9.37 1.77 6.50
CA ILE A 210 -9.24 0.63 5.58
C ILE A 210 -8.09 -0.30 6.03
N TYR A 211 -6.92 0.24 6.39
CA TYR A 211 -5.83 -0.58 6.94
C TYR A 211 -6.23 -1.30 8.23
N GLN A 212 -6.96 -0.65 9.14
CA GLN A 212 -7.47 -1.28 10.35
C GLN A 212 -8.40 -2.44 10.02
N ALA A 213 -9.30 -2.30 9.06
CA ALA A 213 -10.19 -3.38 8.64
C ALA A 213 -9.44 -4.57 7.99
N LEU A 214 -8.30 -4.32 7.33
CA LEU A 214 -7.47 -5.36 6.73
C LEU A 214 -6.59 -6.11 7.76
N TYR A 215 -6.03 -5.39 8.74
CA TYR A 215 -5.03 -5.94 9.67
C TYR A 215 -5.61 -6.35 11.03
N VAL A 216 -6.59 -5.62 11.55
CA VAL A 216 -7.15 -5.86 12.89
C VAL A 216 -8.37 -6.77 12.76
N GLU A 217 -8.18 -8.04 13.10
CA GLU A 217 -9.19 -9.10 12.94
C GLU A 217 -10.52 -8.79 13.65
N SER A 218 -10.46 -8.17 14.83
CA SER A 218 -11.64 -7.81 15.62
C SER A 218 -12.48 -6.67 15.03
N ARG A 219 -11.98 -5.92 14.04
CA ARG A 219 -12.74 -4.85 13.37
C ARG A 219 -13.71 -5.40 12.32
N GLY A 220 -13.45 -6.60 11.79
CA GLY A 220 -14.26 -7.23 10.76
C GLY A 220 -14.38 -6.42 9.46
N ALA A 221 -15.38 -6.74 8.65
CA ALA A 221 -15.76 -6.14 7.36
C ALA A 221 -14.91 -6.48 6.12
N LEU A 222 -13.62 -6.77 6.25
CA LEU A 222 -12.79 -7.20 5.11
C LEU A 222 -12.12 -8.54 5.43
N LYS A 223 -12.02 -9.41 4.43
CA LYS A 223 -11.26 -10.67 4.58
C LYS A 223 -9.78 -10.35 4.72
N ARG A 224 -9.12 -10.99 5.69
CA ARG A 224 -7.70 -10.76 5.99
C ARG A 224 -6.77 -11.08 4.81
N GLU A 225 -7.16 -11.99 3.93
CA GLU A 225 -6.41 -12.34 2.70
C GLU A 225 -6.19 -11.17 1.74
N LEU A 226 -7.04 -10.14 1.78
CA LEU A 226 -6.94 -8.95 0.94
C LEU A 226 -5.65 -8.15 1.19
N VAL A 227 -4.93 -8.40 2.29
CA VAL A 227 -3.57 -7.84 2.49
C VAL A 227 -2.60 -8.26 1.38
N ALA A 228 -2.82 -9.40 0.71
CA ALA A 228 -2.00 -9.86 -0.40
C ALA A 228 -2.09 -8.94 -1.64
N CYS A 229 -3.22 -8.24 -1.81
CA CYS A 229 -3.45 -7.27 -2.88
C CYS A 229 -2.67 -5.96 -2.66
N LEU A 230 -2.17 -5.70 -1.44
CA LEU A 230 -1.38 -4.51 -1.14
C LEU A 230 0.02 -4.59 -1.79
N ARG A 231 0.59 -3.43 -2.13
CA ARG A 231 1.93 -3.33 -2.77
C ARG A 231 3.02 -4.12 -2.04
N THR A 232 3.09 -4.05 -0.72
CA THR A 232 4.08 -4.79 0.07
C THR A 232 3.62 -6.20 0.43
N GLY A 233 2.31 -6.47 0.41
CA GLY A 233 1.72 -7.78 0.66
C GLY A 233 2.11 -8.40 2.00
N ARG A 234 2.32 -7.58 3.03
CA ARG A 234 2.74 -8.05 4.35
C ARG A 234 1.52 -8.57 5.11
N ALA A 235 1.68 -9.73 5.75
CA ALA A 235 0.65 -10.34 6.60
C ALA A 235 0.39 -9.54 7.88
N LEU A 236 1.42 -8.82 8.35
CA LEU A 236 1.34 -7.89 9.48
C LEU A 236 1.85 -6.53 9.03
N ARG A 237 1.22 -5.47 9.53
CA ARG A 237 1.70 -4.12 9.30
C ARG A 237 3.02 -3.92 10.03
N ALA A 238 3.95 -3.21 9.39
CA ALA A 238 5.19 -2.80 10.04
C ALA A 238 5.14 -1.31 10.37
N PRO A 239 5.70 -0.88 11.50
CA PRO A 239 5.80 0.54 11.85
C PRO A 239 6.56 1.36 10.81
N ARG A 240 6.11 2.59 10.54
CA ARG A 240 6.77 3.52 9.60
C ARG A 240 8.21 3.84 10.03
N ALA A 241 8.48 3.99 11.32
CA ALA A 241 9.82 4.24 11.83
C ALA A 241 10.79 3.09 11.48
N ARG A 242 10.32 1.84 11.50
CA ARG A 242 11.12 0.68 11.13
C ARG A 242 11.49 0.67 9.64
N SER A 243 10.60 1.15 8.77
CA SER A 243 10.95 1.35 7.35
C SER A 243 11.98 2.46 7.12
N LYS A 244 12.01 3.49 7.98
CA LYS A 244 12.99 4.58 7.88
C LYS A 244 14.38 4.21 8.41
N ARG A 245 14.48 3.23 9.31
CA ARG A 245 15.77 2.70 9.83
C ARG A 245 16.53 1.84 8.83
N LYS A 246 15.91 1.41 7.73
CA LYS A 246 16.69 0.88 6.60
C LYS A 246 17.41 2.07 5.98
N ALA A 247 18.71 2.19 6.28
CA ALA A 247 19.59 3.06 5.52
C ALA A 247 19.38 2.73 4.05
N TRP A 248 18.78 3.67 3.30
CA TRP A 248 18.85 3.59 1.86
C TRP A 248 20.33 3.76 1.54
N ALA A 249 20.93 2.76 0.90
CA ALA A 249 22.27 2.89 0.36
C ALA A 249 22.32 4.18 -0.48
N HIS A 250 23.25 5.05 -0.11
CA HIS A 250 23.60 6.34 -0.67
C HIS A 250 22.94 6.74 -1.99
N VAL A 251 22.19 7.84 -1.98
CA VAL A 251 22.09 8.72 -3.15
C VAL A 251 23.26 9.70 -3.02
N THR A 252 24.27 9.59 -3.88
CA THR A 252 25.35 10.56 -3.96
C THR A 252 24.77 11.93 -4.35
N PRO A 253 25.20 13.05 -3.73
CA PRO A 253 24.61 14.38 -3.95
C PRO A 253 25.03 15.07 -5.26
N GLU A 254 25.82 14.40 -6.10
CA GLU A 254 26.49 15.03 -7.22
C GLU A 254 25.97 14.42 -8.53
N VAL A 255 25.41 15.29 -9.38
CA VAL A 255 25.68 15.43 -10.83
C VAL A 255 24.47 16.15 -11.46
N MET A 256 24.73 17.37 -11.93
CA MET A 256 23.76 18.31 -12.52
C MET A 256 23.38 17.95 -13.96
N ILE A 257 22.19 18.39 -14.33
CA ILE A 257 21.45 18.19 -15.59
C ILE A 257 21.95 19.20 -16.65
N SER A 258 22.87 18.80 -17.53
CA SER A 258 23.25 19.64 -18.68
C SER A 258 23.20 18.80 -19.94
N GLU A 259 22.09 18.91 -20.69
CA GLU A 259 21.95 18.64 -22.15
C GLU A 259 20.48 18.42 -22.61
N ARG A 260 19.48 18.56 -21.73
CA ARG A 260 18.06 18.47 -22.13
C ARG A 260 17.48 19.84 -22.51
N PRO A 261 16.55 19.90 -23.49
CA PRO A 261 15.67 21.05 -23.65
C PRO A 261 14.84 21.29 -22.38
N ALA A 262 14.73 22.55 -21.94
CA ALA A 262 14.09 22.94 -20.67
C ALA A 262 12.62 22.47 -20.53
N GLU A 263 11.91 22.34 -21.66
CA GLU A 263 10.51 21.87 -21.74
C GLU A 263 10.29 20.44 -21.22
N VAL A 264 11.33 19.60 -21.20
CA VAL A 264 11.25 18.19 -20.82
C VAL A 264 11.21 17.99 -19.29
N ASP A 265 11.86 18.87 -18.53
CA ASP A 265 11.94 18.75 -17.06
C ASP A 265 10.67 19.22 -16.36
N ASP A 266 9.93 20.15 -16.97
CA ASP A 266 8.65 20.66 -16.45
C ASP A 266 7.51 19.65 -16.57
N ARG A 267 7.69 18.54 -17.32
CA ARG A 267 6.68 17.47 -17.50
C ARG A 267 5.31 18.03 -17.91
N ALA A 268 5.32 19.15 -18.62
CA ALA A 268 4.13 19.91 -18.97
C ALA A 268 3.54 19.50 -20.32
N VAL A 269 4.38 18.95 -21.21
CA VAL A 269 4.00 18.58 -22.57
C VAL A 269 3.81 17.07 -22.68
N PRO A 270 2.63 16.59 -23.13
CA PRO A 270 2.39 15.17 -23.34
C PRO A 270 3.18 14.64 -24.54
N GLY A 271 3.49 13.34 -24.50
CA GLY A 271 4.09 12.61 -25.62
C GLY A 271 5.59 12.36 -25.51
N HIS A 272 6.18 12.70 -24.36
CA HIS A 272 7.53 12.28 -24.01
C HIS A 272 7.47 11.00 -23.17
N TRP A 273 8.15 9.95 -23.63
CA TRP A 273 8.07 8.62 -23.02
C TRP A 273 9.38 8.24 -22.34
N GLU A 274 9.29 7.65 -21.15
CA GLU A 274 10.38 6.91 -20.54
C GLU A 274 10.19 5.42 -20.82
N GLY A 275 11.22 4.76 -21.33
CA GLY A 275 11.17 3.36 -21.68
C GLY A 275 12.17 2.52 -20.89
N ASP A 276 11.80 1.31 -20.45
CA ASP A 276 12.64 0.37 -19.68
C ASP A 276 12.22 -1.10 -19.88
N LEU A 277 13.03 -2.05 -19.39
CA LEU A 277 12.69 -3.48 -19.37
C LEU A 277 12.35 -4.00 -17.97
N VAL A 278 11.26 -4.77 -17.88
CA VAL A 278 11.00 -5.66 -16.76
C VAL A 278 11.46 -7.07 -17.14
N ILE A 279 12.58 -7.50 -16.55
CA ILE A 279 13.17 -8.83 -16.82
C ILE A 279 12.64 -9.90 -15.84
N GLY A 280 12.35 -11.08 -16.37
CA GLY A 280 11.92 -12.29 -15.69
C GLY A 280 12.97 -13.41 -15.66
N LEU A 281 12.51 -14.64 -15.42
CA LEU A 281 13.34 -15.84 -15.50
C LEU A 281 13.82 -16.10 -16.92
N GLU A 282 14.96 -16.76 -17.03
CA GLU A 282 15.53 -17.18 -18.31
C GLU A 282 15.60 -16.04 -19.36
N ARG A 283 15.79 -14.80 -18.90
CA ARG A 283 15.82 -13.62 -19.76
C ARG A 283 14.51 -13.39 -20.54
N SER A 284 13.34 -13.81 -20.07
CA SER A 284 12.09 -13.22 -20.59
C SER A 284 12.01 -11.76 -20.17
N ALA A 285 11.33 -10.94 -20.97
CA ALA A 285 11.22 -9.52 -20.72
C ALA A 285 9.85 -8.99 -21.17
N ILE A 286 9.44 -7.89 -20.55
CA ILE A 286 8.35 -7.03 -21.03
C ILE A 286 8.93 -5.63 -21.14
N GLY A 287 8.76 -4.98 -22.29
CA GLY A 287 9.11 -3.58 -22.44
C GLY A 287 8.07 -2.70 -21.75
N THR A 288 8.51 -1.59 -21.17
CA THR A 288 7.65 -0.66 -20.44
C THR A 288 7.84 0.72 -21.00
N LEU A 289 6.74 1.39 -21.36
CA LEU A 289 6.71 2.76 -21.83
C LEU A 289 5.82 3.56 -20.89
N VAL A 290 6.33 4.64 -20.32
CA VAL A 290 5.56 5.50 -19.41
C VAL A 290 5.62 6.94 -19.87
N GLU A 291 4.45 7.51 -20.13
CA GLU A 291 4.30 8.90 -20.55
C GLU A 291 4.60 9.85 -19.38
N ARG A 292 5.44 10.86 -19.62
CA ARG A 292 6.04 11.70 -18.58
C ARG A 292 5.10 12.72 -17.94
N THR A 293 3.93 12.98 -18.51
CA THR A 293 2.98 13.96 -17.97
C THR A 293 1.90 13.22 -17.14
N THR A 294 1.22 12.29 -17.79
CA THR A 294 0.06 11.52 -17.33
C THR A 294 0.41 10.24 -16.59
N ARG A 295 1.66 9.76 -16.69
CA ARG A 295 2.08 8.43 -16.20
C ARG A 295 1.37 7.27 -16.89
N PHE A 296 0.75 7.52 -18.05
CA PHE A 296 0.10 6.46 -18.81
C PHE A 296 1.15 5.43 -19.22
N THR A 297 0.86 4.17 -18.91
CA THR A 297 1.81 3.07 -19.08
C THR A 297 1.34 2.16 -20.19
N MET A 298 2.20 1.86 -21.16
CA MET A 298 2.03 0.81 -22.13
C MET A 298 3.05 -0.30 -21.90
N LEU A 299 2.64 -1.54 -22.11
CA LEU A 299 3.52 -2.70 -22.02
C LEU A 299 3.77 -3.25 -23.42
N VAL A 300 5.03 -3.48 -23.74
CA VAL A 300 5.50 -3.97 -25.04
C VAL A 300 5.74 -5.47 -24.90
N HIS A 301 4.98 -6.26 -25.66
CA HIS A 301 5.09 -7.72 -25.67
C HIS A 301 6.35 -8.15 -26.42
N LEU A 302 7.17 -8.99 -25.78
CA LEU A 302 8.46 -9.44 -26.30
C LEU A 302 8.54 -10.98 -26.23
N PRO A 303 7.93 -11.69 -27.21
CA PRO A 303 7.90 -13.15 -27.21
C PRO A 303 9.29 -13.75 -27.46
N ARG A 304 9.46 -15.01 -27.07
CA ARG A 304 10.65 -15.79 -27.45
C ARG A 304 10.71 -15.91 -28.96
N GLN A 305 11.92 -15.87 -29.50
CA GLN A 305 12.14 -16.09 -30.92
C GLN A 305 12.29 -17.59 -31.23
N GLU A 306 12.09 -17.95 -32.49
CA GLU A 306 12.28 -19.31 -32.97
C GLU A 306 13.67 -19.85 -32.62
N GLY A 307 13.73 -21.12 -32.21
CA GLY A 307 14.97 -21.77 -31.77
C GLY A 307 15.39 -21.47 -30.33
N TYR A 308 14.67 -20.62 -29.57
CA TYR A 308 14.94 -20.45 -28.14
C TYR A 308 14.80 -21.77 -27.38
N GLY A 309 15.83 -22.14 -26.60
CA GLY A 309 15.87 -23.40 -25.85
C GLY A 309 16.27 -24.63 -26.69
N ILE A 310 16.24 -24.52 -28.02
CA ILE A 310 16.70 -25.56 -28.96
C ILE A 310 18.13 -25.29 -29.39
N ILE A 311 18.41 -24.06 -29.82
CA ILE A 311 19.74 -23.63 -30.26
C ILE A 311 20.60 -23.35 -29.03
N PRO A 312 21.76 -24.02 -28.86
CA PRO A 312 22.66 -23.74 -27.75
C PRO A 312 23.11 -22.28 -27.73
N ARG A 313 23.08 -21.68 -26.54
CA ARG A 313 23.46 -20.28 -26.39
C ARG A 313 24.95 -20.09 -26.64
N THR A 314 25.29 -19.30 -27.65
CA THR A 314 26.66 -18.85 -27.90
C THR A 314 26.86 -17.40 -27.44
N LYS A 315 28.09 -17.04 -27.05
CA LYS A 315 28.44 -15.66 -26.69
C LYS A 315 28.30 -14.78 -27.94
N ASN A 316 27.56 -13.68 -27.84
CA ASN A 316 27.18 -12.81 -28.97
C ASN A 316 26.35 -13.51 -30.07
N GLY A 317 25.77 -14.67 -29.78
CA GLY A 317 24.79 -15.31 -30.67
C GLY A 317 23.47 -14.55 -30.73
N PRO A 318 22.52 -15.01 -31.58
CA PRO A 318 21.25 -14.33 -31.77
C PRO A 318 20.49 -14.19 -30.45
N PRO A 319 19.88 -13.02 -30.18
CA PRO A 319 19.17 -12.74 -28.92
C PRO A 319 17.78 -13.39 -28.90
N LEU A 320 17.73 -14.73 -28.94
CA LEU A 320 16.48 -15.49 -29.06
C LEU A 320 15.53 -15.36 -27.87
N ALA A 321 16.00 -14.76 -26.78
CA ALA A 321 15.22 -14.56 -25.56
C ALA A 321 14.08 -13.52 -25.71
N GLY A 322 14.03 -12.75 -26.80
CA GLY A 322 12.88 -11.90 -27.17
C GLY A 322 13.11 -10.39 -27.12
N TYR A 323 14.21 -9.90 -26.56
CA TYR A 323 14.52 -8.45 -26.46
C TYR A 323 15.82 -8.06 -27.19
N GLY A 324 16.13 -8.72 -28.30
CA GLY A 324 17.20 -8.29 -29.20
C GLY A 324 16.94 -6.90 -29.80
N ALA A 325 17.98 -6.25 -30.31
CA ALA A 325 17.87 -4.91 -30.89
C ALA A 325 16.78 -4.80 -31.97
N GLU A 326 16.74 -5.74 -32.93
CA GLU A 326 15.71 -5.75 -33.98
C GLU A 326 14.32 -6.06 -33.43
N THR A 327 14.19 -7.08 -32.57
CA THR A 327 12.90 -7.43 -31.96
C THR A 327 12.32 -6.27 -31.16
N MET A 328 13.16 -5.60 -30.37
CA MET A 328 12.79 -4.42 -29.59
C MET A 328 12.38 -3.26 -30.48
N LYS A 329 13.17 -2.95 -31.52
CA LYS A 329 12.86 -1.90 -32.49
C LYS A 329 11.47 -2.12 -33.10
N THR A 330 11.23 -3.31 -33.66
CA THR A 330 9.96 -3.66 -34.30
C THR A 330 8.79 -3.58 -33.31
N ALA A 331 8.94 -4.15 -32.12
CA ALA A 331 7.88 -4.14 -31.12
C ALA A 331 7.59 -2.72 -30.58
N LEU A 332 8.63 -1.91 -30.35
CA LEU A 332 8.49 -0.51 -29.95
C LEU A 332 7.84 0.33 -31.04
N ALA A 333 8.27 0.17 -32.30
CA ALA A 333 7.72 0.89 -33.44
C ALA A 333 6.24 0.57 -33.63
N ALA A 334 5.83 -0.70 -33.52
CA ALA A 334 4.43 -1.09 -33.56
C ALA A 334 3.61 -0.46 -32.41
N THR A 335 4.15 -0.46 -31.19
CA THR A 335 3.46 0.08 -30.01
C THR A 335 3.31 1.59 -30.08
N ILE A 336 4.39 2.32 -30.39
CA ILE A 336 4.38 3.79 -30.48
C ILE A 336 3.68 4.27 -31.75
N GLY A 337 3.74 3.52 -32.84
CA GLY A 337 3.07 3.84 -34.10
C GLY A 337 1.54 3.82 -34.01
N ALA A 338 0.98 3.13 -33.02
CA ALA A 338 -0.47 3.16 -32.74
C ALA A 338 -0.92 4.48 -32.09
N LEU A 339 0.00 5.31 -31.60
CA LEU A 339 -0.31 6.59 -31.00
C LEU A 339 -0.41 7.69 -32.06
N PRO A 340 -1.30 8.68 -31.86
CA PRO A 340 -1.29 9.88 -32.68
C PRO A 340 0.06 10.60 -32.65
N GLU A 341 0.42 11.26 -33.76
CA GLU A 341 1.74 11.87 -33.95
C GLU A 341 2.15 12.83 -32.82
N HIS A 342 1.20 13.63 -32.33
CA HIS A 342 1.42 14.61 -31.28
C HIS A 342 1.73 13.98 -29.90
N LEU A 343 1.42 12.69 -29.69
CA LEU A 343 1.74 11.94 -28.47
C LEU A 343 3.01 11.09 -28.59
N ARG A 344 3.75 11.16 -29.69
CA ARG A 344 4.99 10.40 -29.91
C ARG A 344 6.19 11.32 -30.13
N ARG A 345 6.42 12.27 -29.21
CA ARG A 345 7.44 13.33 -29.34
C ARG A 345 8.86 12.86 -29.11
N SER A 346 9.11 12.04 -28.09
CA SER A 346 10.43 11.46 -27.85
C SER A 346 10.39 10.23 -26.96
N LEU A 347 11.45 9.43 -27.03
CA LEU A 347 11.67 8.26 -26.18
C LEU A 347 12.99 8.38 -25.43
N THR A 348 12.96 8.25 -24.11
CA THR A 348 14.16 8.16 -23.26
C THR A 348 14.37 6.72 -22.80
N TRP A 349 15.53 6.11 -23.06
CA TRP A 349 15.88 4.74 -22.65
C TRP A 349 17.20 4.66 -21.87
N GLY A 350 17.51 3.51 -21.27
CA GLY A 350 18.84 3.21 -20.74
C GLY A 350 19.85 2.85 -21.84
N ARG A 351 21.16 2.87 -21.56
CA ARG A 351 22.21 2.52 -22.54
C ARG A 351 22.36 1.00 -22.77
N GLY A 352 21.26 0.26 -22.76
CA GLY A 352 21.26 -1.18 -22.96
C GLY A 352 21.40 -1.57 -24.44
N LYS A 353 21.99 -2.74 -24.70
CA LYS A 353 22.20 -3.27 -26.07
C LYS A 353 20.89 -3.57 -26.79
N GLU A 354 19.80 -3.69 -26.05
CA GLU A 354 18.45 -3.90 -26.57
C GLU A 354 17.95 -2.71 -27.43
N LEU A 355 18.55 -1.52 -27.30
CA LEU A 355 18.21 -0.32 -28.08
C LEU A 355 19.32 0.08 -29.08
N SER A 356 20.22 -0.85 -29.46
CA SER A 356 21.26 -0.56 -30.45
C SER A 356 20.71 -0.15 -31.82
N ALA A 357 19.49 -0.59 -32.18
CA ALA A 357 18.82 -0.23 -33.43
C ALA A 357 17.97 1.07 -33.34
N HIS A 358 18.23 1.94 -32.35
CA HIS A 358 17.48 3.19 -32.13
C HIS A 358 17.50 4.18 -33.32
N ALA A 359 18.59 4.21 -34.11
CA ALA A 359 18.67 5.06 -35.29
C ALA A 359 17.62 4.64 -36.32
N GLN A 360 17.51 3.33 -36.58
CA GLN A 360 16.48 2.77 -37.47
C GLN A 360 15.06 2.98 -36.91
N PHE A 361 14.86 2.80 -35.60
CA PHE A 361 13.60 3.14 -34.93
C PHE A 361 13.20 4.60 -35.17
N THR A 362 14.16 5.53 -35.05
CA THR A 362 13.92 6.97 -35.25
C THR A 362 13.52 7.27 -36.69
N ILE A 363 14.18 6.64 -37.66
CA ILE A 363 13.84 6.77 -39.09
C ILE A 363 12.44 6.24 -39.38
N GLU A 364 12.09 5.06 -38.85
CA GLU A 364 10.79 4.41 -39.09
C GLU A 364 9.62 5.15 -38.42
N THR A 365 9.83 5.72 -37.24
CA THR A 365 8.74 6.27 -36.41
C THR A 365 8.72 7.79 -36.34
N GLY A 366 9.80 8.47 -36.75
CA GLY A 366 10.00 9.90 -36.55
C GLY A 366 10.27 10.29 -35.09
N VAL A 367 10.39 9.33 -34.17
CA VAL A 367 10.51 9.59 -32.74
C VAL A 367 11.98 9.62 -32.33
N PRO A 368 12.53 10.78 -31.92
CA PRO A 368 13.91 10.87 -31.44
C PRO A 368 14.11 10.08 -30.15
N VAL A 369 15.22 9.33 -30.10
CA VAL A 369 15.62 8.51 -28.95
C VAL A 369 16.77 9.17 -28.20
N PHE A 370 16.60 9.31 -26.89
CA PHE A 370 17.59 9.85 -25.96
C PHE A 370 18.00 8.77 -24.95
N PHE A 371 19.26 8.80 -24.53
CA PHE A 371 19.78 7.84 -23.56
C PHE A 371 20.08 8.50 -22.22
N ALA A 372 19.68 7.85 -21.13
CA ALA A 372 20.09 8.25 -19.79
C ALA A 372 21.61 8.04 -19.60
N ASP A 373 22.20 8.83 -18.71
CA ASP A 373 23.62 8.74 -18.42
C ASP A 373 23.99 7.46 -17.67
N PRO A 374 25.23 6.96 -17.83
CA PRO A 374 25.71 5.82 -17.07
C PRO A 374 25.57 6.08 -15.57
N HIS A 375 25.15 5.07 -14.82
CA HIS A 375 24.97 5.15 -13.37
C HIS A 375 23.98 6.22 -12.87
N SER A 376 23.09 6.73 -13.75
CA SER A 376 22.13 7.79 -13.41
C SER A 376 20.66 7.33 -13.47
N PRO A 377 20.25 6.29 -12.71
CA PRO A 377 18.89 5.74 -12.79
C PRO A 377 17.79 6.75 -12.40
N TRP A 378 18.11 7.77 -11.59
CA TRP A 378 17.17 8.82 -11.19
C TRP A 378 16.65 9.65 -12.37
N GLN A 379 17.37 9.71 -13.49
CA GLN A 379 16.93 10.39 -14.72
C GLN A 379 15.70 9.71 -15.37
N ARG A 380 15.33 8.52 -14.91
CA ARG A 380 14.11 7.77 -15.28
C ARG A 380 13.31 7.31 -14.05
N ALA A 381 13.21 8.18 -13.06
CA ALA A 381 12.51 7.86 -11.80
C ALA A 381 11.04 7.46 -12.01
N THR A 382 10.41 7.90 -13.11
CA THR A 382 9.03 7.51 -13.45
C THR A 382 8.95 6.02 -13.77
N ASN A 383 9.85 5.54 -14.63
CA ASN A 383 9.92 4.13 -14.98
C ASN A 383 10.30 3.25 -13.81
N GLU A 384 11.25 3.66 -12.96
CA GLU A 384 11.63 2.86 -11.80
C GLU A 384 10.43 2.63 -10.86
N ASN A 385 9.69 3.70 -10.54
CA ASN A 385 8.50 3.58 -9.70
C ASN A 385 7.41 2.72 -10.37
N THR A 386 7.19 2.90 -11.67
CA THR A 386 6.17 2.15 -12.44
C THR A 386 6.53 0.67 -12.54
N ASN A 387 7.79 0.34 -12.79
CA ASN A 387 8.32 -1.02 -12.76
C ASN A 387 8.15 -1.64 -11.37
N GLY A 388 8.38 -0.85 -10.31
CA GLY A 388 8.07 -1.25 -8.94
C GLY A 388 6.58 -1.59 -8.70
N LEU A 389 5.64 -0.94 -9.41
CA LEU A 389 4.23 -1.27 -9.37
C LEU A 389 3.91 -2.51 -10.21
N LEU A 390 4.49 -2.63 -11.40
CA LEU A 390 4.35 -3.79 -12.30
C LEU A 390 4.84 -5.07 -11.64
N ARG A 391 5.83 -5.02 -10.75
CA ARG A 391 6.26 -6.17 -9.93
C ARG A 391 5.17 -6.71 -9.00
N GLN A 392 4.00 -6.08 -8.88
CA GLN A 392 2.83 -6.69 -8.24
C GLN A 392 2.20 -7.78 -9.11
N TYR A 393 2.23 -7.62 -10.42
CA TYR A 393 1.72 -8.54 -11.44
C TYR A 393 2.79 -9.47 -12.02
N PHE A 394 4.02 -8.96 -12.14
CA PHE A 394 5.18 -9.65 -12.70
C PHE A 394 6.32 -9.77 -11.67
N PRO A 395 6.17 -10.60 -10.61
CA PRO A 395 7.18 -10.75 -9.57
C PRO A 395 8.56 -11.13 -10.14
N LYS A 396 9.63 -10.80 -9.42
CA LYS A 396 10.97 -11.27 -9.82
C LYS A 396 10.98 -12.80 -9.74
N GLY A 397 11.63 -13.48 -10.67
CA GLY A 397 11.71 -14.95 -10.61
C GLY A 397 10.44 -15.67 -11.09
N THR A 398 9.62 -15.02 -11.91
CA THR A 398 8.61 -15.68 -12.76
C THR A 398 9.05 -15.57 -14.22
N ASP A 399 8.66 -16.52 -15.05
CA ASP A 399 8.81 -16.39 -16.49
C ASP A 399 7.72 -15.47 -17.06
N LEU A 400 8.11 -14.50 -17.88
CA LEU A 400 7.22 -13.49 -18.47
C LEU A 400 6.76 -13.87 -19.89
N SER A 401 7.43 -14.80 -20.56
CA SER A 401 7.03 -15.24 -21.91
C SER A 401 5.70 -16.00 -21.95
N ARG A 402 5.19 -16.42 -20.80
CA ARG A 402 3.90 -17.11 -20.66
C ARG A 402 2.67 -16.20 -20.86
N TRP A 403 2.86 -14.89 -20.92
CA TRP A 403 1.77 -13.91 -21.01
C TRP A 403 1.69 -13.38 -22.43
N SER A 404 0.49 -13.36 -22.99
CA SER A 404 0.20 -12.81 -24.30
C SER A 404 0.25 -11.28 -24.32
N ALA A 405 0.13 -10.69 -25.51
CA ALA A 405 -0.02 -9.24 -25.67
C ALA A 405 -1.30 -8.71 -24.97
N ASP A 406 -2.41 -9.43 -25.08
CA ASP A 406 -3.68 -9.05 -24.45
C ASP A 406 -3.61 -9.14 -22.93
N ASP A 407 -2.93 -10.17 -22.40
CA ASP A 407 -2.71 -10.32 -20.96
C ASP A 407 -1.99 -9.11 -20.37
N ILE A 408 -0.88 -8.70 -20.98
CA ILE A 408 -0.10 -7.56 -20.49
C ILE A 408 -0.83 -6.24 -20.75
N ALA A 409 -1.60 -6.12 -21.84
CA ALA A 409 -2.44 -4.95 -22.10
C ALA A 409 -3.51 -4.78 -21.01
N ALA A 410 -4.16 -5.86 -20.57
CA ALA A 410 -5.13 -5.82 -19.47
C ALA A 410 -4.47 -5.40 -18.13
N VAL A 411 -3.23 -5.85 -17.87
CA VAL A 411 -2.44 -5.39 -16.72
C VAL A 411 -2.10 -3.89 -16.83
N ALA A 412 -1.74 -3.41 -18.02
CA ALA A 412 -1.48 -2.00 -18.28
C ALA A 412 -2.74 -1.15 -18.03
N ALA A 413 -3.89 -1.57 -18.54
CA ALA A 413 -5.18 -0.93 -18.32
C ALA A 413 -5.52 -0.87 -16.82
N ALA A 414 -5.37 -1.98 -16.09
CA ALA A 414 -5.59 -2.01 -14.65
C ALA A 414 -4.62 -1.11 -13.88
N LEU A 415 -3.38 -0.94 -14.36
CA LEU A 415 -2.40 -0.02 -13.78
C LEU A 415 -2.73 1.45 -14.07
N ASN A 416 -3.23 1.74 -15.28
CA ASN A 416 -3.66 3.06 -15.75
C ASN A 416 -4.99 3.50 -15.17
N ALA A 417 -5.81 2.57 -14.67
CA ALA A 417 -6.99 2.88 -13.87
C ALA A 417 -6.65 3.25 -12.41
N ARG A 418 -5.41 3.05 -11.94
CA ARG A 418 -5.05 3.36 -10.55
C ARG A 418 -4.77 4.87 -10.38
N PRO A 419 -5.45 5.57 -9.46
CA PRO A 419 -5.28 7.01 -9.29
C PRO A 419 -3.87 7.36 -8.80
N ARG A 420 -3.32 8.48 -9.25
CA ARG A 420 -1.97 8.93 -8.86
C ARG A 420 -2.05 10.21 -8.03
N LYS A 421 -1.34 10.23 -6.92
CA LYS A 421 -1.22 11.43 -6.08
C LYS A 421 -0.67 12.63 -6.84
N SER A 422 0.29 12.38 -7.75
CA SER A 422 0.89 13.40 -8.62
C SER A 422 -0.10 14.03 -9.62
N LEU A 423 -1.24 13.37 -9.88
CA LEU A 423 -2.29 13.84 -10.78
C LEU A 423 -3.53 14.29 -10.01
N GLY A 424 -3.37 14.70 -8.75
CA GLY A 424 -4.52 15.08 -7.90
C GLY A 424 -5.51 13.94 -7.66
N TRP A 425 -5.05 12.67 -7.70
CA TRP A 425 -5.88 11.46 -7.60
C TRP A 425 -6.75 11.13 -8.81
N ARG A 426 -6.48 11.77 -9.95
CA ARG A 426 -6.94 11.29 -11.26
C ARG A 426 -6.16 10.04 -11.68
N THR A 427 -6.75 9.24 -12.56
CA THR A 427 -6.09 8.06 -13.13
C THR A 427 -5.23 8.47 -14.34
N PRO A 428 -4.13 7.76 -14.61
CA PRO A 428 -3.36 7.97 -15.84
C PRO A 428 -4.21 7.87 -17.09
N ALA A 429 -5.19 6.96 -17.14
CA ALA A 429 -6.12 6.83 -18.25
C ALA A 429 -6.96 8.10 -18.45
N GLU A 430 -7.52 8.67 -17.38
CA GLU A 430 -8.28 9.92 -17.46
C GLU A 430 -7.41 11.09 -17.92
N ALA A 431 -6.22 11.25 -17.34
CA ALA A 431 -5.33 12.35 -17.70
C ALA A 431 -4.84 12.24 -19.15
N PHE A 432 -4.63 11.02 -19.65
CA PHE A 432 -4.25 10.77 -21.04
C PHE A 432 -5.42 10.99 -22.01
N ASN A 433 -6.64 10.61 -21.62
CA ASN A 433 -7.84 10.85 -22.42
C ASN A 433 -8.12 12.34 -22.63
N ASP A 434 -7.95 13.17 -21.60
CA ASP A 434 -8.09 14.63 -21.75
C ASP A 434 -7.18 15.21 -22.83
N HIS A 435 -5.95 14.69 -22.94
CA HIS A 435 -5.04 15.12 -24.00
C HIS A 435 -5.54 14.65 -25.37
N LEU A 436 -5.97 13.39 -25.50
CA LEU A 436 -6.56 12.87 -26.74
C LEU A 436 -7.77 13.72 -27.18
N ASP A 437 -8.69 14.04 -26.26
CA ASP A 437 -9.90 14.82 -26.55
C ASP A 437 -9.58 16.27 -26.94
N SER A 438 -8.60 16.89 -26.27
CA SER A 438 -8.11 18.23 -26.60
C SER A 438 -7.52 18.31 -28.03
N LEU A 439 -6.89 17.21 -28.47
CA LEU A 439 -6.29 17.11 -29.80
C LEU A 439 -7.34 16.88 -30.89
N LEU A 440 -8.41 16.15 -30.57
CA LEU A 440 -9.58 16.06 -31.45
C LEU A 440 -10.32 17.40 -31.53
N SER A 441 -10.44 18.13 -30.42
CA SER A 441 -11.16 19.42 -30.40
C SER A 441 -10.41 20.55 -31.12
N SER A 442 -9.07 20.56 -31.07
CA SER A 442 -8.25 21.56 -31.77
C SER A 442 -8.19 21.36 -33.29
N SER A 443 -8.49 20.15 -33.80
CA SER A 443 -8.61 19.90 -35.24
C SER A 443 -9.99 20.23 -35.84
N VAL A 444 -10.99 20.55 -35.00
CA VAL A 444 -12.38 20.85 -35.40
C VAL A 444 -12.68 22.36 -35.40
N ALA A 445 -11.68 23.22 -35.17
CA ALA A 445 -11.84 24.67 -35.32
C ALA A 445 -12.24 25.03 -36.77
N THR A 446 -13.53 25.25 -36.94
CA THR A 446 -14.19 25.54 -38.21
C THR A 446 -13.85 26.96 -38.63
N THR A 447 -13.36 27.11 -39.86
CA THR A 447 -13.16 28.40 -40.51
C THR A 447 -14.46 29.21 -40.50
N PRO A 448 -14.45 30.51 -40.11
CA PRO A 448 -15.65 31.34 -40.07
C PRO A 448 -16.30 31.57 -41.43
#